data_AF-A0A7S9RQ35-F1
#
_entry.id   AF-A0A7S9RQ35-F1
#
_cell.length_a   1.000
_cell.length_b   1.000
_cell.length_c   1.000
_cell.angle_alpha   90.00
_cell.angle_beta   90.00
_cell.angle_gamma   90.00
#
_symmetry.space_group_name_H-M   'P 1'
#
loop_
_entity.id
_entity.type
_entity.pdbx_description
1 polymer ?
#
loop_
_entity_poly.entity_id
_entity_poly.type
_entity_poly.pdbx_seq_one_letter_code
_entity_poly.pdbx_strand_id
1 'polypeptide(L)'
;MRTLLSLSMVCAALLANETNLKNELNNEEIRANMASSFNESSNINLLNEKIASEGKLNLNETPCFKIDKISLLNENEVASFNASSGADEAIIRKAYNTNYSKFNSILEASLNKLDFKPSSCLGKNSINLIINSFNNEIIKSGYITSSASLVTKSLKDAKLEFVINLGLIDDISINELDTQRNRASLFGAFGEYSHKNKVANIRDIEQALESLQNVSKNDVSIKFLPSNRAGFSNIVITRVESFPLKAAISLDNLGSKQSGKYQGMLNLSTLNLLGFNEIFSFSRGKDVLKKYEVTNKFNGASDHGASNNYYYGFSIPFGYFMLEYEKSKYDYAQIINAAYNLYTYKGRSESDSLSLAYTFYRDSNFKNSAYVKLFKRKNKNYLEDYELDNQARRNAGYEVGLKSSWNSYNQAFSAKLAYKKGTGIFRSQPDPLEDSGEATSRFALVNLNLNYKYKFELPLSYDLNINARYGLNKLSLQDKFSIGGYHSVRGFDGESSLVGNHGVSVRNTLSYNYYKSNSVYAGLDAGMVRAPSSGIKDKNTIAGYAIGLRGSIKAYNNLSYDISVSKPLYKPKSFETKSTNVNFIISYEF
;
A
#
# COMPACT_ATOMS: atom_id res chain seq x y z
N MET A 1 -36.61 45.40 -4.15
CA MET A 1 -35.91 44.94 -5.37
C MET A 1 -34.41 44.71 -5.14
N ARG A 2 -33.65 45.65 -4.54
CA ARG A 2 -32.21 45.46 -4.22
C ARG A 2 -31.90 44.29 -3.27
N THR A 3 -32.76 44.00 -2.29
CA THR A 3 -32.66 42.86 -1.37
C THR A 3 -32.98 41.51 -2.00
N LEU A 4 -33.84 41.48 -3.02
CA LEU A 4 -34.13 40.27 -3.81
C LEU A 4 -33.00 39.95 -4.80
N LEU A 5 -32.37 40.98 -5.38
CA LEU A 5 -31.18 40.85 -6.23
C LEU A 5 -29.92 40.41 -5.45
N SER A 6 -29.77 40.85 -4.19
CA SER A 6 -28.69 40.35 -3.32
C SER A 6 -28.92 38.90 -2.89
N LEU A 7 -30.15 38.50 -2.59
CA LEU A 7 -30.48 37.10 -2.27
C LEU A 7 -30.29 36.17 -3.48
N SER A 8 -30.67 36.61 -4.69
CA SER A 8 -30.50 35.81 -5.91
C SER A 8 -29.03 35.67 -6.32
N MET A 9 -28.20 36.72 -6.12
CA MET A 9 -26.76 36.63 -6.34
C MET A 9 -26.05 35.74 -5.33
N VAL A 10 -26.44 35.78 -4.04
CA VAL A 10 -25.92 34.87 -3.01
C VAL A 10 -26.29 33.42 -3.36
N CYS A 11 -27.50 33.16 -3.86
CA CYS A 11 -27.95 31.82 -4.25
C CYS A 11 -27.23 31.29 -5.51
N ALA A 12 -27.00 32.12 -6.52
CA ALA A 12 -26.23 31.74 -7.71
C ALA A 12 -24.73 31.53 -7.42
N ALA A 13 -24.16 32.36 -6.52
CA ALA A 13 -22.79 32.17 -6.02
C ALA A 13 -22.66 30.91 -5.17
N LEU A 14 -23.66 30.57 -4.35
CA LEU A 14 -23.70 29.32 -3.56
C LEU A 14 -23.77 28.06 -4.44
N LEU A 15 -24.51 28.08 -5.55
CA LEU A 15 -24.62 26.96 -6.49
C LEU A 15 -23.36 26.75 -7.34
N ALA A 16 -22.76 27.83 -7.86
CA ALA A 16 -21.45 27.76 -8.54
C ALA A 16 -20.33 27.28 -7.59
N ASN A 17 -20.46 27.58 -6.30
CA ASN A 17 -19.51 27.19 -5.26
C ASN A 17 -19.56 25.69 -4.93
N GLU A 18 -20.71 25.00 -5.08
CA GLU A 18 -20.79 23.57 -4.74
C GLU A 18 -19.97 22.69 -5.72
N THR A 19 -19.98 23.01 -7.02
CA THR A 19 -19.16 22.32 -8.03
C THR A 19 -17.67 22.58 -7.81
N ASN A 20 -17.33 23.83 -7.50
CA ASN A 20 -15.95 24.20 -7.22
C ASN A 20 -15.42 23.52 -5.94
N LEU A 21 -16.23 23.47 -4.89
CA LEU A 21 -15.90 22.79 -3.64
C LEU A 21 -15.67 21.28 -3.85
N LYS A 22 -16.45 20.62 -4.72
CA LYS A 22 -16.23 19.21 -5.10
C LYS A 22 -14.84 18.99 -5.68
N ASN A 23 -14.44 19.87 -6.60
CA ASN A 23 -13.15 19.76 -7.27
C ASN A 23 -11.99 20.02 -6.32
N GLU A 24 -12.10 21.02 -5.43
CA GLU A 24 -11.03 21.31 -4.47
C GLU A 24 -10.86 20.22 -3.41
N LEU A 25 -11.94 19.58 -2.97
CA LEU A 25 -11.86 18.39 -2.10
C LEU A 25 -11.16 17.22 -2.79
N ASN A 26 -11.39 17.03 -4.08
CA ASN A 26 -10.69 16.01 -4.87
C ASN A 26 -9.21 16.38 -5.08
N ASN A 27 -8.90 17.66 -5.33
CA ASN A 27 -7.52 18.15 -5.43
C ASN A 27 -6.76 17.95 -4.11
N GLU A 28 -7.38 18.24 -2.97
CA GLU A 28 -6.80 17.96 -1.65
C GLU A 28 -6.36 16.50 -1.51
N GLU A 29 -7.26 15.55 -1.82
CA GLU A 29 -6.99 14.11 -1.73
C GLU A 29 -5.87 13.69 -2.70
N ILE A 30 -5.87 14.22 -3.93
CA ILE A 30 -4.80 13.99 -4.91
C ILE A 30 -3.45 14.47 -4.39
N ARG A 31 -3.37 15.70 -3.86
CA ARG A 31 -2.11 16.29 -3.39
C ARG A 31 -1.55 15.58 -2.16
N ALA A 32 -2.41 15.19 -1.23
CA ALA A 32 -2.01 14.38 -0.08
C ALA A 32 -1.50 12.99 -0.51
N ASN A 33 -2.20 12.33 -1.44
CA ASN A 33 -1.79 11.03 -1.96
C ASN A 33 -0.45 11.12 -2.71
N MET A 34 -0.25 12.09 -3.59
CA MET A 34 1.03 12.31 -4.29
C MET A 34 2.21 12.55 -3.34
N ALA A 35 1.99 13.31 -2.25
CA ALA A 35 3.00 13.53 -1.23
C ALA A 35 3.33 12.24 -0.45
N SER A 36 2.29 11.48 -0.04
CA SER A 36 2.46 10.21 0.67
C SER A 36 3.15 9.12 -0.17
N SER A 37 2.90 9.07 -1.48
CA SER A 37 3.50 8.08 -2.40
C SER A 37 4.99 8.27 -2.65
N PHE A 38 5.60 9.37 -2.20
CA PHE A 38 7.05 9.58 -2.35
C PHE A 38 7.89 8.52 -1.62
N ASN A 39 7.33 7.89 -0.58
CA ASN A 39 7.99 6.83 0.18
C ASN A 39 7.36 5.46 -0.01
N GLU A 40 6.98 5.11 -1.25
CA GLU A 40 6.42 3.79 -1.58
C GLU A 40 7.22 2.64 -0.92
N SER A 41 6.48 1.74 -0.25
CA SER A 41 7.04 0.60 0.45
C SER A 41 7.49 -0.49 -0.52
N SER A 42 8.67 -1.05 -0.25
CA SER A 42 9.19 -2.24 -0.92
C SER A 42 8.38 -3.47 -0.52
N ASN A 43 8.33 -4.47 -1.40
CA ASN A 43 7.90 -5.81 -1.02
C ASN A 43 9.04 -6.78 -1.34
N ILE A 44 9.62 -7.42 -0.32
CA ILE A 44 10.80 -8.29 -0.46
C ILE A 44 10.39 -9.74 -0.30
N ASN A 45 10.54 -10.53 -1.37
CA ASN A 45 10.36 -11.98 -1.34
C ASN A 45 11.66 -12.64 -1.79
N LEU A 46 12.30 -13.40 -0.89
CA LEU A 46 13.59 -14.04 -1.15
C LEU A 46 13.43 -15.42 -1.82
N LEU A 47 12.26 -16.04 -1.72
CA LEU A 47 11.96 -17.35 -2.28
C LEU A 47 10.81 -17.25 -3.28
N ASN A 48 11.12 -16.95 -4.55
CA ASN A 48 10.13 -16.90 -5.62
C ASN A 48 10.47 -17.97 -6.67
N GLU A 49 10.45 -19.24 -6.28
CA GLU A 49 10.77 -20.35 -7.18
C GLU A 49 9.54 -20.93 -7.88
N LYS A 50 9.77 -21.44 -9.09
CA LYS A 50 8.79 -22.19 -9.88
C LYS A 50 8.52 -23.53 -9.18
N ILE A 51 7.26 -23.82 -8.87
CA ILE A 51 6.85 -25.07 -8.26
C ILE A 51 7.32 -26.24 -9.14
N ALA A 52 8.24 -27.06 -8.64
CA ALA A 52 8.65 -28.31 -9.28
C ALA A 52 7.48 -29.32 -9.23
N SER A 53 7.32 -30.12 -10.29
CA SER A 53 6.21 -31.07 -10.42
C SER A 53 6.15 -32.06 -9.26
N GLU A 54 4.96 -32.23 -8.69
CA GLU A 54 4.68 -33.15 -7.59
C GLU A 54 4.71 -34.61 -8.09
N GLY A 55 5.63 -35.42 -7.55
CA GLY A 55 5.70 -36.85 -7.85
C GLY A 55 4.74 -37.67 -6.99
N LYS A 56 4.23 -38.79 -7.51
CA LYS A 56 3.42 -39.76 -6.77
C LYS A 56 4.29 -40.88 -6.18
N LEU A 57 3.86 -41.46 -5.06
CA LEU A 57 4.51 -42.64 -4.47
C LEU A 57 4.47 -43.84 -5.44
N ASN A 58 5.57 -44.57 -5.54
CA ASN A 58 5.66 -45.82 -6.30
C ASN A 58 5.59 -47.01 -5.34
N LEU A 59 4.44 -47.68 -5.31
CA LEU A 59 4.21 -48.79 -4.38
C LEU A 59 4.70 -50.16 -4.91
N ASN A 60 5.22 -50.22 -6.13
CA ASN A 60 5.67 -51.44 -6.80
C ASN A 60 7.20 -51.57 -6.84
N GLU A 61 7.90 -50.94 -5.88
CA GLU A 61 9.36 -51.00 -5.81
C GLU A 61 9.86 -52.36 -5.30
N THR A 62 10.99 -52.83 -5.82
CA THR A 62 11.69 -54.04 -5.32
C THR A 62 13.18 -53.75 -5.15
N PRO A 63 13.76 -53.90 -3.94
CA PRO A 63 13.09 -54.30 -2.68
C PRO A 63 12.24 -53.17 -2.09
N CYS A 64 11.18 -53.53 -1.34
CA CYS A 64 10.36 -52.61 -0.55
C CYS A 64 10.09 -53.17 0.86
N PHE A 65 9.80 -52.26 1.80
CA PHE A 65 9.45 -52.58 3.18
C PHE A 65 8.01 -52.12 3.47
N LYS A 66 7.24 -52.92 4.20
CA LYS A 66 5.92 -52.50 4.69
C LYS A 66 6.10 -51.49 5.81
N ILE A 67 5.54 -50.29 5.64
CA ILE A 67 5.59 -49.22 6.64
C ILE A 67 4.17 -48.91 7.12
N ASP A 68 3.92 -49.10 8.41
CA ASP A 68 2.63 -48.86 9.06
C ASP A 68 2.51 -47.44 9.60
N LYS A 69 3.63 -46.88 10.08
CA LYS A 69 3.65 -45.54 10.68
C LYS A 69 4.88 -44.75 10.27
N ILE A 70 4.66 -43.49 9.94
CA ILE A 70 5.71 -42.50 9.72
C ILE A 70 5.52 -41.42 10.79
N SER A 71 6.57 -41.10 11.55
CA SER A 71 6.47 -40.14 12.66
C SER A 71 7.75 -39.36 12.89
N LEU A 72 7.62 -38.23 13.56
CA LEU A 72 8.73 -37.47 14.10
C LEU A 72 9.10 -38.02 15.49
N LEU A 73 10.39 -38.11 15.82
CA LEU A 73 10.84 -38.52 17.15
C LEU A 73 10.53 -37.44 18.19
N ASN A 74 10.10 -37.83 19.39
CA ASN A 74 10.01 -36.87 20.48
C ASN A 74 11.40 -36.45 20.96
N GLU A 75 11.50 -35.28 21.61
CA GLU A 75 12.78 -34.78 22.12
C GLU A 75 13.51 -35.79 23.02
N ASN A 76 12.77 -36.56 23.82
CA ASN A 76 13.34 -37.52 24.77
C ASN A 76 13.88 -38.78 24.08
N GLU A 77 13.47 -39.03 22.84
CA GLU A 77 13.90 -40.17 22.03
C GLU A 77 15.11 -39.82 21.16
N VAL A 78 15.45 -38.52 21.04
CA VAL A 78 16.65 -38.05 20.35
C VAL A 78 17.84 -38.17 21.29
N ALA A 79 18.70 -39.16 21.00
CA ALA A 79 19.90 -39.48 21.79
C ALA A 79 20.86 -38.29 21.94
N SER A 80 21.12 -37.58 20.83
CA SER A 80 21.90 -36.35 20.82
C SER A 80 21.54 -35.50 19.59
N PHE A 81 21.70 -34.19 19.72
CA PHE A 81 21.66 -33.27 18.58
C PHE A 81 23.06 -32.92 18.12
N ASN A 82 23.21 -32.49 16.86
CA ASN A 82 24.46 -31.95 16.36
C ASN A 82 24.75 -30.59 17.02
N ALA A 83 25.58 -30.60 18.07
CA ALA A 83 25.88 -29.44 18.91
C ALA A 83 27.37 -29.37 19.24
N SER A 84 27.92 -28.15 19.33
CA SER A 84 29.34 -27.93 19.69
C SER A 84 29.60 -28.05 21.20
N SER A 85 28.56 -27.98 22.03
CA SER A 85 28.66 -28.04 23.50
C SER A 85 27.35 -28.56 24.14
N GLY A 86 27.40 -29.00 25.40
CA GLY A 86 26.19 -29.41 26.13
C GLY A 86 25.19 -28.26 26.37
N ALA A 87 25.68 -27.02 26.44
CA ALA A 87 24.81 -25.84 26.53
C ALA A 87 24.07 -25.59 25.20
N ASP A 88 24.76 -25.75 24.07
CA ASP A 88 24.15 -25.67 22.74
C ASP A 88 23.13 -26.79 22.52
N GLU A 89 23.42 -28.00 22.98
CA GLU A 89 22.48 -29.12 22.90
C GLU A 89 21.20 -28.84 23.69
N ALA A 90 21.30 -28.28 24.90
CA ALA A 90 20.13 -27.90 25.69
C ALA A 90 19.27 -26.82 24.98
N ILE A 91 19.91 -25.87 24.30
CA ILE A 91 19.23 -24.85 23.50
C ILE A 91 18.49 -25.49 22.32
N ILE A 92 19.17 -26.34 21.55
CA ILE A 92 18.58 -27.04 20.39
C ILE A 92 17.40 -27.92 20.83
N ARG A 93 17.57 -28.68 21.92
CA ARG A 93 16.52 -29.56 22.47
C ARG A 93 15.28 -28.76 22.87
N LYS A 94 15.46 -27.64 23.58
CA LYS A 94 14.35 -26.73 23.92
C LYS A 94 13.65 -26.18 22.67
N ALA A 95 14.41 -25.75 21.66
CA ALA A 95 13.88 -25.23 20.41
C ALA A 95 13.11 -26.33 19.64
N TYR A 96 13.62 -27.56 19.64
CA TYR A 96 13.00 -28.74 19.05
C TYR A 96 11.62 -29.01 19.66
N ASN A 97 11.55 -29.11 20.99
CA ASN A 97 10.29 -29.34 21.69
C ASN A 97 9.26 -28.24 21.43
N THR A 98 9.70 -26.98 21.52
CA THR A 98 8.83 -25.82 21.28
C THR A 98 8.21 -25.84 19.86
N ASN A 99 8.91 -26.39 18.88
CA ASN A 99 8.46 -26.45 17.48
C ASN A 99 7.97 -27.83 17.04
N TYR A 100 7.97 -28.84 17.91
CA TYR A 100 7.66 -30.24 17.56
C TYR A 100 6.28 -30.37 16.91
N SER A 101 5.25 -29.77 17.51
CA SER A 101 3.88 -29.79 16.99
C SER A 101 3.77 -29.18 15.60
N LYS A 102 4.52 -28.10 15.34
CA LYS A 102 4.56 -27.44 14.03
C LYS A 102 5.20 -28.34 12.98
N PHE A 103 6.36 -28.92 13.26
CA PHE A 103 7.01 -29.83 12.31
C PHE A 103 6.24 -31.14 12.10
N ASN A 104 5.58 -31.65 13.15
CA ASN A 104 4.69 -32.81 13.00
C ASN A 104 3.49 -32.50 12.10
N SER A 105 2.88 -31.32 12.24
CA SER A 105 1.80 -30.87 11.34
C SER A 105 2.27 -30.75 9.88
N ILE A 106 3.50 -30.26 9.64
CA ILE A 106 4.11 -30.21 8.30
C ILE A 106 4.33 -31.63 7.73
N LEU A 107 4.79 -32.57 8.56
CA LEU A 107 4.96 -33.97 8.17
C LEU A 107 3.63 -34.59 7.78
N GLU A 108 2.60 -34.45 8.61
CA GLU A 108 1.25 -34.95 8.33
C GLU A 108 0.69 -34.37 7.02
N ALA A 109 0.85 -33.06 6.80
CA ALA A 109 0.44 -32.42 5.55
C ALA A 109 1.17 -32.99 4.33
N SER A 110 2.48 -33.24 4.44
CA SER A 110 3.28 -33.86 3.38
C SER A 110 2.84 -35.29 3.09
N LEU A 111 2.56 -36.09 4.12
CA LEU A 111 2.10 -37.47 3.96
C LEU A 111 0.71 -37.55 3.33
N ASN A 112 -0.20 -36.67 3.74
CA ASN A 112 -1.53 -36.55 3.16
C ASN A 112 -1.46 -36.18 1.67
N LYS A 113 -0.57 -35.26 1.31
CA LYS A 113 -0.35 -34.85 -0.08
C LYS A 113 0.19 -35.97 -0.97
N LEU A 114 0.96 -36.89 -0.38
CA LEU A 114 1.52 -38.06 -1.06
C LEU A 114 0.57 -39.27 -1.06
N ASP A 115 -0.65 -39.14 -0.53
CA ASP A 115 -1.62 -40.23 -0.35
C ASP A 115 -1.02 -41.44 0.40
N PHE A 116 -0.14 -41.21 1.36
CA PHE A 116 0.43 -42.30 2.16
C PHE A 116 -0.66 -43.04 2.94
N LYS A 117 -0.59 -44.38 2.92
CA LYS A 117 -1.47 -45.25 3.69
C LYS A 117 -0.66 -46.20 4.57
N PRO A 118 -1.13 -46.53 5.78
CA PRO A 118 -0.53 -47.60 6.57
C PRO A 118 -0.41 -48.90 5.79
N SER A 119 0.67 -49.63 6.05
CA SER A 119 1.04 -50.89 5.38
C SER A 119 1.39 -50.77 3.90
N SER A 120 1.68 -49.56 3.41
CA SER A 120 2.23 -49.34 2.06
C SER A 120 3.63 -49.98 1.94
N CYS A 121 3.92 -50.62 0.79
CA CYS A 121 5.28 -51.09 0.50
C CYS A 121 6.11 -49.95 -0.07
N LEU A 122 7.07 -49.45 0.72
CA LEU A 122 7.92 -48.33 0.34
C LEU A 122 9.33 -48.82 0.04
N GLY A 123 9.79 -48.55 -1.18
CA GLY A 123 11.19 -48.74 -1.57
C GLY A 123 12.00 -47.46 -1.38
N LYS A 124 13.27 -47.50 -1.81
CA LYS A 124 14.22 -46.38 -1.70
C LYS A 124 13.69 -45.11 -2.36
N ASN A 125 13.06 -45.21 -3.53
CA ASN A 125 12.63 -44.03 -4.29
C ASN A 125 11.44 -43.35 -3.59
N SER A 126 10.47 -44.12 -3.11
CA SER A 126 9.33 -43.59 -2.35
C SER A 126 9.76 -42.99 -1.00
N ILE A 127 10.70 -43.61 -0.28
CA ILE A 127 11.25 -43.02 0.95
C ILE A 127 11.97 -41.70 0.65
N ASN A 128 12.79 -41.64 -0.40
CA ASN A 128 13.43 -40.40 -0.83
C ASN A 128 12.42 -39.33 -1.24
N LEU A 129 11.32 -39.72 -1.91
CA LEU A 129 10.24 -38.82 -2.27
C LEU A 129 9.56 -38.23 -1.02
N ILE A 130 9.29 -39.05 0.00
CA ILE A 130 8.72 -38.60 1.27
C ILE A 130 9.66 -37.61 1.97
N ILE A 131 10.95 -37.95 2.09
CA ILE A 131 11.96 -37.08 2.71
C ILE A 131 12.08 -35.75 1.96
N ASN A 132 12.15 -35.79 0.63
CA ASN A 132 12.28 -34.59 -0.20
C ASN A 132 11.01 -33.74 -0.12
N SER A 133 9.82 -34.36 -0.16
CA SER A 133 8.55 -33.65 -0.01
C SER A 133 8.45 -33.00 1.37
N PHE A 134 8.85 -33.70 2.44
CA PHE A 134 8.83 -33.14 3.79
C PHE A 134 9.80 -31.96 3.92
N ASN A 135 11.05 -32.10 3.44
CA ASN A 135 12.02 -31.01 3.42
C ASN A 135 11.54 -29.81 2.58
N ASN A 136 10.87 -30.05 1.45
CA ASN A 136 10.29 -28.98 0.63
C ASN A 136 9.19 -28.21 1.38
N GLU A 137 8.31 -28.89 2.12
CA GLU A 137 7.28 -28.21 2.93
C GLU A 137 7.89 -27.49 4.16
N ILE A 138 8.99 -28.00 4.74
CA ILE A 138 9.80 -27.28 5.75
C ILE A 138 10.35 -25.96 5.18
N ILE A 139 10.97 -26.01 4.00
CA ILE A 139 11.53 -24.85 3.29
C ILE A 139 10.43 -23.85 2.94
N LYS A 140 9.30 -24.33 2.40
CA LYS A 140 8.14 -23.50 2.04
C LYS A 140 7.54 -22.78 3.26
N SER A 141 7.53 -23.45 4.40
CA SER A 141 7.16 -22.88 5.72
C SER A 141 8.19 -21.88 6.28
N GLY A 142 9.30 -21.67 5.57
CA GLY A 142 10.29 -20.65 5.82
C GLY A 142 11.56 -21.11 6.55
N TYR A 143 11.68 -22.39 6.88
CA TYR A 143 12.80 -22.94 7.66
C TYR A 143 13.97 -23.40 6.79
N ILE A 144 14.59 -22.47 6.05
CA ILE A 144 15.58 -22.79 5.02
C ILE A 144 16.90 -23.39 5.54
N THR A 145 17.22 -23.19 6.82
CA THR A 145 18.41 -23.76 7.47
C THR A 145 18.09 -25.03 8.28
N SER A 146 16.84 -25.49 8.27
CA SER A 146 16.42 -26.71 8.97
C SER A 146 16.16 -27.83 7.98
N SER A 147 16.40 -29.07 8.38
CA SER A 147 16.16 -30.26 7.54
C SER A 147 15.68 -31.45 8.34
N ALA A 148 14.85 -32.28 7.73
CA ALA A 148 14.48 -33.59 8.24
C ALA A 148 15.49 -34.64 7.78
N SER A 149 15.90 -35.52 8.71
CA SER A 149 16.75 -36.67 8.45
C SER A 149 16.11 -37.94 8.98
N LEU A 150 16.32 -39.05 8.27
CA LEU A 150 15.87 -40.36 8.71
C LEU A 150 16.76 -40.84 9.85
N VAL A 151 16.15 -41.39 10.90
CA VAL A 151 16.88 -42.00 12.01
C VAL A 151 17.22 -43.43 11.62
N THR A 152 18.50 -43.80 11.75
CA THR A 152 19.00 -45.13 11.39
C THR A 152 18.57 -46.18 12.42
N LYS A 153 17.29 -46.58 12.39
CA LYS A 153 16.74 -47.70 13.16
C LYS A 153 16.33 -48.85 12.24
N SER A 154 16.21 -50.04 12.81
CA SER A 154 15.73 -51.21 12.07
C SER A 154 14.29 -51.00 11.62
N LEU A 155 14.00 -51.20 10.33
CA LEU A 155 12.63 -51.14 9.79
C LEU A 155 11.77 -52.36 10.16
N LYS A 156 12.25 -53.25 11.05
CA LYS A 156 11.52 -54.44 11.52
C LYS A 156 10.19 -54.09 12.18
N ASP A 157 10.11 -52.94 12.85
CA ASP A 157 8.90 -52.48 13.54
C ASP A 157 7.90 -51.80 12.60
N ALA A 158 8.13 -51.83 11.28
CA ALA A 158 7.31 -51.17 10.27
C ALA A 158 7.13 -49.64 10.51
N LYS A 159 8.11 -49.01 11.17
CA LYS A 159 8.12 -47.57 11.48
C LYS A 159 9.23 -46.85 10.73
N LEU A 160 8.87 -45.69 10.15
CA LEU A 160 9.82 -44.76 9.57
C LEU A 160 9.86 -43.50 10.44
N GLU A 161 10.99 -43.24 11.09
CA GLU A 161 11.13 -42.17 12.07
C GLU A 161 12.07 -41.07 11.59
N PHE A 162 11.63 -39.82 11.72
CA PHE A 162 12.39 -38.63 11.35
C PHE A 162 12.87 -37.86 12.58
N VAL A 163 14.02 -37.20 12.45
CA VAL A 163 14.48 -36.15 13.35
C VAL A 163 14.67 -34.87 12.55
N ILE A 164 14.31 -33.72 13.14
CA ILE A 164 14.57 -32.41 12.55
C ILE A 164 15.90 -31.90 13.08
N ASN A 165 16.84 -31.66 12.17
CA ASN A 165 18.02 -30.86 12.42
C ASN A 165 17.60 -29.39 12.28
N LEU A 166 17.35 -28.73 13.41
CA LEU A 166 16.99 -27.32 13.41
C LEU A 166 18.19 -26.44 13.07
N GLY A 167 17.96 -25.44 12.22
CA GLY A 167 18.89 -24.34 12.01
C GLY A 167 18.52 -23.15 12.88
N LEU A 168 19.37 -22.80 13.82
CA LEU A 168 19.18 -21.70 14.76
C LEU A 168 20.02 -20.48 14.35
N ILE A 169 19.64 -19.31 14.82
CA ILE A 169 20.39 -18.07 14.61
C ILE A 169 21.44 -17.95 15.72
N ASP A 170 22.71 -17.78 15.35
CA ASP A 170 23.76 -17.43 16.30
C ASP A 170 23.84 -15.91 16.50
N ASP A 171 23.99 -15.18 15.40
CA ASP A 171 24.05 -13.72 15.38
C ASP A 171 23.40 -13.13 14.12
N ILE A 172 22.94 -11.89 14.24
CA ILE A 172 22.49 -11.07 13.11
C ILE A 172 23.23 -9.73 13.17
N SER A 173 23.93 -9.38 12.11
CA SER A 173 24.72 -8.15 12.04
C SER A 173 24.43 -7.34 10.78
N ILE A 174 24.59 -6.02 10.88
CA ILE A 174 24.55 -5.10 9.73
C ILE A 174 25.99 -4.67 9.44
N ASN A 175 26.47 -4.92 8.22
CA ASN A 175 27.83 -4.67 7.77
C ASN A 175 28.91 -5.29 8.67
N GLU A 176 28.58 -6.34 9.43
CA GLU A 176 29.48 -6.99 10.39
C GLU A 176 30.01 -6.03 11.49
N LEU A 177 29.25 -4.96 11.79
CA LEU A 177 29.59 -3.95 12.79
C LEU A 177 28.58 -3.93 13.94
N ASP A 178 29.07 -4.03 15.18
CA ASP A 178 28.25 -3.95 16.39
C ASP A 178 28.18 -2.52 16.96
N THR A 179 27.41 -1.65 16.27
CA THR A 179 27.19 -0.27 16.70
C THR A 179 25.84 -0.12 17.41
N GLN A 180 25.68 0.91 18.27
CA GLN A 180 24.37 1.21 18.87
C GLN A 180 23.28 1.46 17.82
N ARG A 181 23.62 2.13 16.72
CA ARG A 181 22.69 2.38 15.61
C ARG A 181 22.26 1.10 14.92
N ASN A 182 23.19 0.17 14.67
CA ASN A 182 22.85 -1.13 14.07
C ASN A 182 21.95 -1.96 14.99
N ARG A 183 22.24 -1.97 16.30
CA ARG A 183 21.38 -2.61 17.30
C ARG A 183 19.97 -2.01 17.32
N ALA A 184 19.84 -0.68 17.29
CA ALA A 184 18.54 -0.01 17.19
C ALA A 184 17.79 -0.33 15.89
N SER A 185 18.51 -0.37 14.76
CA SER A 185 17.94 -0.74 13.45
C SER A 185 17.46 -2.19 13.44
N LEU A 186 18.22 -3.13 14.02
CA LEU A 186 17.79 -4.52 14.15
C LEU A 186 16.59 -4.66 15.08
N PHE A 187 16.59 -3.96 16.22
CA PHE A 187 15.47 -3.91 17.14
C PHE A 187 14.17 -3.44 16.47
N GLY A 188 14.22 -2.34 15.70
CA GLY A 188 13.06 -1.85 14.95
C GLY A 188 12.63 -2.80 13.82
N ALA A 189 13.59 -3.38 13.09
CA ALA A 189 13.30 -4.26 11.96
C ALA A 189 12.65 -5.59 12.37
N PHE A 190 13.13 -6.21 13.45
CA PHE A 190 12.62 -7.50 13.92
C PHE A 190 11.60 -7.39 15.06
N GLY A 191 11.54 -6.26 15.77
CA GLY A 191 10.57 -6.03 16.85
C GLY A 191 10.95 -6.68 18.18
N GLU A 192 12.22 -7.01 18.39
CA GLU A 192 12.70 -7.66 19.62
C GLU A 192 14.20 -7.40 19.84
N TYR A 193 14.65 -7.55 21.09
CA TYR A 193 16.02 -7.20 21.48
C TYR A 193 17.08 -8.23 21.05
N SER A 194 16.71 -9.51 20.92
CA SER A 194 17.66 -10.57 20.54
C SER A 194 16.99 -11.68 19.73
N HIS A 195 17.67 -12.06 18.65
CA HIS A 195 17.31 -13.17 17.75
C HIS A 195 18.16 -14.42 18.02
N LYS A 196 19.14 -14.30 18.93
CA LYS A 196 20.08 -15.37 19.23
C LYS A 196 19.34 -16.60 19.76
N ASN A 197 19.77 -17.77 19.32
CA ASN A 197 19.23 -19.07 19.69
C ASN A 197 17.77 -19.31 19.27
N LYS A 198 17.20 -18.49 18.38
CA LYS A 198 15.89 -18.76 17.79
C LYS A 198 16.02 -19.60 16.53
N VAL A 199 14.99 -20.37 16.22
CA VAL A 199 14.93 -21.11 14.95
C VAL A 199 14.84 -20.08 13.82
N ALA A 200 15.72 -20.19 12.83
CA ALA A 200 15.76 -19.25 11.73
C ALA A 200 14.55 -19.46 10.80
N ASN A 201 13.78 -18.39 10.59
CA ASN A 201 12.68 -18.38 9.65
C ASN A 201 12.85 -17.22 8.65
N ILE A 202 12.79 -17.55 7.36
CA ILE A 202 12.99 -16.57 6.29
C ILE A 202 11.89 -15.50 6.27
N ARG A 203 10.69 -15.77 6.80
CA ARG A 203 9.57 -14.80 6.82
C ARG A 203 9.84 -13.66 7.80
N ASP A 204 10.41 -13.96 8.97
CA ASP A 204 10.84 -12.94 9.94
C ASP A 204 11.95 -12.07 9.34
N ILE A 205 12.86 -12.71 8.61
CA ILE A 205 13.99 -12.05 7.94
C ILE A 205 13.51 -11.19 6.77
N GLU A 206 12.59 -11.67 5.93
CA GLU A 206 11.96 -10.90 4.85
C GLU A 206 11.25 -9.66 5.40
N GLN A 207 10.52 -9.80 6.52
CA GLN A 207 9.85 -8.69 7.20
C GLN A 207 10.86 -7.64 7.70
N ALA A 208 11.97 -8.07 8.31
CA ALA A 208 13.02 -7.18 8.77
C ALA A 208 13.75 -6.49 7.60
N LEU A 209 14.09 -7.24 6.55
CA LEU A 209 14.73 -6.70 5.35
C LEU A 209 13.83 -5.68 4.65
N GLU A 210 12.51 -5.91 4.59
CA GLU A 210 11.57 -4.95 4.01
C GLU A 210 11.65 -3.60 4.75
N SER A 211 11.70 -3.64 6.09
CA SER A 211 11.86 -2.45 6.93
C SER A 211 13.20 -1.73 6.67
N LEU A 212 14.29 -2.49 6.53
CA LEU A 212 15.63 -1.94 6.26
C LEU A 212 15.78 -1.38 4.84
N GLN A 213 15.12 -2.00 3.85
CA GLN A 213 15.12 -1.57 2.46
C GLN A 213 14.33 -0.27 2.28
N ASN A 214 13.19 -0.13 2.96
CA ASN A 214 12.35 1.08 2.88
C ASN A 214 13.10 2.34 3.30
N VAL A 215 14.05 2.22 4.22
CA VAL A 215 14.92 3.31 4.66
C VAL A 215 16.28 3.36 3.95
N SER A 216 16.45 2.64 2.84
CA SER A 216 17.69 2.60 2.08
C SER A 216 17.48 3.13 0.66
N LYS A 217 18.49 3.84 0.14
CA LYS A 217 18.52 4.26 -1.28
C LYS A 217 19.05 3.15 -2.19
N ASN A 218 19.95 2.33 -1.65
CA ASN A 218 20.57 1.21 -2.34
C ASN A 218 19.94 -0.11 -1.89
N ASP A 219 20.15 -1.16 -2.67
CA ASP A 219 19.69 -2.49 -2.33
C ASP A 219 20.36 -3.00 -1.05
N VAL A 220 19.54 -3.53 -0.16
CA VAL A 220 19.97 -4.25 1.05
C VAL A 220 20.10 -5.72 0.69
N SER A 221 21.26 -6.31 0.95
CA SER A 221 21.49 -7.73 0.68
C SER A 221 21.67 -8.52 1.97
N ILE A 222 21.47 -9.83 1.89
CA ILE A 222 21.56 -10.75 3.01
C ILE A 222 22.39 -11.97 2.64
N LYS A 223 23.18 -12.47 3.59
CA LYS A 223 23.92 -13.73 3.48
C LYS A 223 23.72 -14.56 4.74
N PHE A 224 23.57 -15.87 4.52
CA PHE A 224 23.58 -16.87 5.59
C PHE A 224 24.96 -17.52 5.59
N LEU A 225 25.69 -17.37 6.70
CA LEU A 225 27.01 -17.95 6.88
C LEU A 225 26.94 -19.02 7.97
N PRO A 226 27.70 -20.14 7.85
CA PRO A 226 27.80 -21.11 8.93
C PRO A 226 28.43 -20.45 10.18
N SER A 227 27.93 -20.80 11.36
CA SER A 227 28.57 -20.43 12.64
C SER A 227 29.56 -21.52 13.08
N ASN A 228 30.46 -21.16 14.01
CA ASN A 228 31.29 -22.10 14.77
C ASN A 228 30.46 -22.97 15.74
N ARG A 229 29.21 -22.60 16.02
CA ARG A 229 28.25 -23.40 16.79
C ARG A 229 27.47 -24.29 15.83
N ALA A 230 27.66 -25.61 15.92
CA ALA A 230 26.98 -26.58 15.07
C ALA A 230 25.46 -26.47 15.23
N GLY A 231 24.73 -26.46 14.10
CA GLY A 231 23.29 -26.21 14.07
C GLY A 231 22.90 -24.72 14.09
N PHE A 232 23.87 -23.80 14.09
CA PHE A 232 23.61 -22.36 14.07
C PHE A 232 24.16 -21.67 12.81
N SER A 233 23.57 -20.52 12.46
CA SER A 233 23.98 -19.69 11.32
C SER A 233 24.11 -18.23 11.73
N ASN A 234 25.09 -17.54 11.16
CA ASN A 234 25.24 -16.09 11.23
C ASN A 234 24.52 -15.46 10.03
N ILE A 235 23.69 -14.45 10.30
CA ILE A 235 22.97 -13.71 9.27
C ILE A 235 23.63 -12.34 9.11
N VAL A 236 24.23 -12.11 7.94
CA VAL A 236 24.91 -10.85 7.64
C VAL A 236 24.05 -10.05 6.67
N ILE A 237 23.63 -8.87 7.11
CA ILE A 237 22.90 -7.90 6.29
C ILE A 237 23.90 -6.85 5.81
N THR A 238 24.02 -6.65 4.50
CA THR A 238 24.89 -5.62 3.93
C THR A 238 24.05 -4.46 3.42
N ARG A 239 24.35 -3.26 3.90
CA ARG A 239 23.68 -2.00 3.56
C ARG A 239 24.71 -0.93 3.26
N VAL A 240 24.62 -0.34 2.07
CA VAL A 240 25.48 0.80 1.70
C VAL A 240 25.01 2.05 2.44
N GLU A 241 25.89 2.61 3.27
CA GLU A 241 25.63 3.90 3.90
C GLU A 241 25.59 5.00 2.83
N SER A 242 24.55 5.81 2.89
CA SER A 242 24.33 6.92 1.97
C SER A 242 23.73 8.10 2.71
N PHE A 243 23.86 9.29 2.12
CA PHE A 243 23.25 10.50 2.69
C PHE A 243 21.73 10.27 2.89
N PRO A 244 21.22 10.39 4.13
CA PRO A 244 19.90 9.89 4.52
C PRO A 244 18.75 10.83 4.13
N LEU A 245 18.83 11.49 2.98
CA LEU A 245 17.81 12.42 2.48
C LEU A 245 17.44 12.07 1.04
N LYS A 246 16.17 11.77 0.77
CA LYS A 246 15.59 11.77 -0.59
C LYS A 246 14.92 13.11 -0.83
N ALA A 247 15.11 13.67 -2.01
CA ALA A 247 14.43 14.89 -2.42
C ALA A 247 13.90 14.74 -3.85
N ALA A 248 12.75 15.33 -4.13
CA ALA A 248 12.23 15.40 -5.50
C ALA A 248 11.47 16.70 -5.71
N ILE A 249 11.58 17.25 -6.92
CA ILE A 249 10.76 18.38 -7.38
C ILE A 249 9.92 17.90 -8.55
N SER A 250 8.62 18.20 -8.53
CA SER A 250 7.70 17.85 -9.60
C SER A 250 6.88 19.04 -10.10
N LEU A 251 6.48 18.96 -11.36
CA LEU A 251 5.59 19.90 -12.04
C LEU A 251 4.49 19.12 -12.75
N ASP A 252 3.24 19.50 -12.55
CA ASP A 252 2.07 18.90 -13.22
C ASP A 252 1.01 19.95 -13.57
N ASN A 253 -0.04 19.52 -14.26
CA ASN A 253 -1.19 20.35 -14.62
C ASN A 253 -2.54 19.82 -14.09
N LEU A 254 -2.50 19.09 -12.97
CA LEU A 254 -3.66 18.41 -12.39
C LEU A 254 -4.49 19.29 -11.44
N GLY A 255 -4.10 20.55 -11.20
CA GLY A 255 -4.91 21.50 -10.44
C GLY A 255 -6.12 22.02 -11.23
N SER A 256 -7.07 22.67 -10.54
CA SER A 256 -8.24 23.29 -11.19
C SER A 256 -7.85 24.62 -11.85
N LYS A 257 -8.59 25.06 -12.87
CA LYS A 257 -8.38 26.43 -13.41
C LYS A 257 -8.69 27.51 -12.37
N GLN A 258 -9.58 27.22 -11.42
CA GLN A 258 -10.08 28.20 -10.45
C GLN A 258 -9.13 28.42 -9.28
N SER A 259 -8.32 27.42 -8.90
CA SER A 259 -7.33 27.52 -7.80
C SER A 259 -5.88 27.40 -8.28
N GLY A 260 -5.65 27.16 -9.57
CA GLY A 260 -4.33 27.12 -10.18
C GLY A 260 -4.07 25.79 -10.88
N LYS A 261 -4.05 25.80 -12.22
CA LYS A 261 -3.97 24.55 -12.99
C LYS A 261 -2.62 23.85 -12.88
N TYR A 262 -1.55 24.63 -12.98
CA TYR A 262 -0.19 24.11 -12.95
C TYR A 262 0.32 24.11 -11.53
N GLN A 263 0.88 22.99 -11.08
CA GLN A 263 1.27 22.79 -9.69
C GLN A 263 2.73 22.36 -9.64
N GLY A 264 3.51 23.06 -8.81
CA GLY A 264 4.87 22.67 -8.46
C GLY A 264 4.88 22.06 -7.07
N MET A 265 5.65 20.99 -6.86
CA MET A 265 5.75 20.32 -5.56
C MET A 265 7.20 19.96 -5.24
N LEU A 266 7.61 20.21 -4.00
CA LEU A 266 8.86 19.77 -3.41
C LEU A 266 8.55 18.66 -2.40
N ASN A 267 9.21 17.52 -2.51
CA ASN A 267 9.17 16.42 -1.57
C ASN A 267 10.54 16.22 -0.94
N LEU A 268 10.58 16.03 0.37
CA LEU A 268 11.78 15.75 1.16
C LEU A 268 11.47 14.58 2.10
N SER A 269 12.34 13.58 2.14
CA SER A 269 12.23 12.47 3.09
C SER A 269 13.57 12.15 3.73
N THR A 270 13.63 12.07 5.05
CA THR A 270 14.81 11.56 5.74
C THR A 270 14.68 10.07 6.01
N LEU A 271 15.74 9.31 5.84
CA LEU A 271 15.75 7.85 5.99
C LEU A 271 16.61 7.42 7.17
N ASN A 272 16.01 6.78 8.18
CA ASN A 272 16.70 6.22 9.35
C ASN A 272 17.63 7.24 10.06
N LEU A 273 17.12 8.45 10.29
CA LEU A 273 17.82 9.55 10.96
C LEU A 273 18.16 9.24 12.44
N LEU A 274 17.22 8.65 13.18
CA LEU A 274 17.32 8.27 14.59
C LEU A 274 17.86 6.85 14.80
N GLY A 275 17.86 6.01 13.76
CA GLY A 275 18.39 4.64 13.83
C GLY A 275 17.35 3.56 14.07
N PHE A 276 16.04 3.87 14.07
CA PHE A 276 14.96 2.89 14.28
C PHE A 276 14.23 2.51 12.99
N ASN A 277 14.86 2.76 11.84
CA ASN A 277 14.32 2.59 10.51
C ASN A 277 13.06 3.44 10.25
N GLU A 278 13.05 4.64 10.81
CA GLU A 278 11.97 5.58 10.60
C GLU A 278 12.14 6.43 9.33
N ILE A 279 11.01 6.89 8.78
CA ILE A 279 10.96 7.82 7.66
C ILE A 279 10.20 9.06 8.12
N PHE A 280 10.84 10.23 8.00
CA PHE A 280 10.15 11.52 8.09
C PHE A 280 9.96 12.07 6.69
N SER A 281 8.75 12.52 6.38
CA SER A 281 8.35 13.02 5.07
C SER A 281 7.83 14.43 5.20
N PHE A 282 8.24 15.31 4.30
CA PHE A 282 7.72 16.66 4.17
C PHE A 282 7.49 16.97 2.70
N SER A 283 6.30 17.50 2.39
CA SER A 283 6.03 18.02 1.06
C SER A 283 5.38 19.39 1.12
N ARG A 284 5.76 20.23 0.16
CA ARG A 284 5.12 21.53 -0.08
C ARG A 284 4.81 21.65 -1.56
N GLY A 285 3.56 21.93 -1.90
CA GLY A 285 3.17 22.25 -3.26
C GLY A 285 2.42 23.57 -3.35
N LYS A 286 2.46 24.17 -4.54
CA LYS A 286 1.82 25.45 -4.82
C LYS A 286 1.47 25.54 -6.31
N ASP A 287 0.43 26.33 -6.61
CA ASP A 287 0.18 26.79 -7.97
C ASP A 287 1.38 27.54 -8.57
N VAL A 288 1.60 27.35 -9.87
CA VAL A 288 2.64 28.00 -10.65
C VAL A 288 2.09 28.48 -12.00
N LEU A 289 2.83 29.34 -12.71
CA LEU A 289 2.54 29.86 -14.05
C LEU A 289 1.28 30.75 -14.21
N LYS A 290 0.40 30.88 -13.20
CA LYS A 290 -0.71 31.86 -13.09
C LYS A 290 -1.50 32.14 -14.38
N LYS A 291 -1.77 31.10 -15.18
CA LYS A 291 -2.32 31.25 -16.55
C LYS A 291 -3.78 31.69 -16.62
N TYR A 292 -4.60 31.36 -15.61
CA TYR A 292 -6.05 31.52 -15.64
C TYR A 292 -6.47 32.68 -14.74
N GLU A 293 -6.49 33.88 -15.30
CA GLU A 293 -6.92 35.11 -14.64
C GLU A 293 -8.39 35.42 -14.95
N VAL A 294 -9.07 36.03 -13.99
CA VAL A 294 -10.46 36.46 -14.08
C VAL A 294 -10.50 37.98 -14.09
N THR A 295 -10.95 38.56 -15.19
CA THR A 295 -11.13 40.01 -15.34
C THR A 295 -12.59 40.41 -15.18
N ASN A 296 -12.85 41.39 -14.32
CA ASN A 296 -14.15 42.01 -14.18
C ASN A 296 -14.36 43.06 -15.29
N LYS A 297 -15.46 42.95 -16.03
CA LYS A 297 -15.74 43.80 -17.19
C LYS A 297 -16.17 45.23 -16.81
N PHE A 298 -16.62 45.45 -15.58
CA PHE A 298 -17.13 46.74 -15.13
C PHE A 298 -15.99 47.65 -14.63
N ASN A 299 -15.12 47.13 -13.75
CA ASN A 299 -14.05 47.91 -13.14
C ASN A 299 -12.65 47.62 -13.73
N GLY A 300 -12.53 46.65 -14.64
CA GLY A 300 -11.25 46.25 -15.25
C GLY A 300 -10.29 45.50 -14.32
N ALA A 301 -10.66 45.26 -13.07
CA ALA A 301 -9.83 44.53 -12.11
C ALA A 301 -9.64 43.09 -12.57
N SER A 302 -8.43 42.56 -12.40
CA SER A 302 -8.09 41.19 -12.74
C SER A 302 -7.37 40.53 -11.57
N ASP A 303 -7.72 39.28 -11.29
CA ASP A 303 -7.10 38.48 -10.23
C ASP A 303 -7.14 36.99 -10.61
N HIS A 304 -6.36 36.16 -9.93
CA HIS A 304 -6.20 34.75 -10.24
C HIS A 304 -6.40 33.85 -9.02
N GLY A 305 -6.78 32.61 -9.28
CA GLY A 305 -6.82 31.56 -8.26
C GLY A 305 -5.45 31.24 -7.67
N ALA A 306 -5.42 30.68 -6.47
CA ALA A 306 -4.20 30.19 -5.84
C ALA A 306 -4.46 28.93 -5.02
N SER A 307 -3.44 28.09 -4.87
CA SER A 307 -3.53 26.90 -4.02
C SER A 307 -2.18 26.59 -3.40
N ASN A 308 -2.20 26.10 -2.17
CA ASN A 308 -1.00 25.75 -1.41
C ASN A 308 -1.27 24.50 -0.58
N ASN A 309 -0.38 23.53 -0.65
CA ASN A 309 -0.52 22.27 0.08
C ASN A 309 0.73 21.94 0.88
N TYR A 310 0.53 21.43 2.08
CA TYR A 310 1.58 20.95 2.97
C TYR A 310 1.26 19.52 3.40
N TYR A 311 2.30 18.71 3.49
CA TYR A 311 2.21 17.34 3.98
C TYR A 311 3.36 17.07 4.94
N TYR A 312 3.07 16.38 6.03
CA TYR A 312 4.03 15.83 6.97
C TYR A 312 3.67 14.36 7.19
N GLY A 313 4.67 13.49 7.07
CA GLY A 313 4.53 12.05 7.32
C GLY A 313 5.60 11.57 8.28
N PHE A 314 5.25 10.63 9.13
CA PHE A 314 6.18 9.87 9.97
C PHE A 314 5.79 8.40 9.92
N SER A 315 6.74 7.51 9.63
CA SER A 315 6.53 6.07 9.73
C SER A 315 7.67 5.41 10.48
N ILE A 316 7.36 4.43 11.32
CA ILE A 316 8.33 3.65 12.08
C ILE A 316 7.89 2.18 12.16
N PRO A 317 8.74 1.22 11.77
CA PRO A 317 8.46 -0.20 11.88
C PRO A 317 8.84 -0.73 13.27
N PHE A 318 8.15 -1.78 13.70
CA PHE A 318 8.50 -2.58 14.87
C PHE A 318 8.15 -4.05 14.59
N GLY A 319 9.07 -4.77 13.95
CA GLY A 319 8.86 -6.15 13.49
C GLY A 319 7.69 -6.23 12.50
N TYR A 320 6.64 -6.94 12.91
CA TYR A 320 5.40 -7.09 12.13
C TYR A 320 4.43 -5.91 12.25
N PHE A 321 4.73 -4.93 13.12
CA PHE A 321 3.95 -3.71 13.30
C PHE A 321 4.52 -2.53 12.51
N MET A 322 3.65 -1.62 12.10
CA MET A 322 4.00 -0.36 11.48
C MET A 322 3.13 0.76 12.04
N LEU A 323 3.76 1.79 12.60
CA LEU A 323 3.09 2.99 13.09
C LEU A 323 3.30 4.12 12.08
N GLU A 324 2.22 4.77 11.67
CA GLU A 324 2.23 5.84 10.67
C GLU A 324 1.43 7.04 11.18
N TYR A 325 1.99 8.24 11.05
CA TYR A 325 1.31 9.50 11.31
C TYR A 325 1.37 10.38 10.05
N GLU A 326 0.23 10.95 9.68
CA GLU A 326 0.09 11.78 8.48
C GLU A 326 -0.65 13.07 8.85
N LYS A 327 -0.13 14.21 8.39
CA LYS A 327 -0.79 15.51 8.49
C LYS A 327 -0.75 16.20 7.14
N SER A 328 -1.90 16.58 6.61
CA SER A 328 -2.02 17.39 5.41
C SER A 328 -2.78 18.69 5.68
N LYS A 329 -2.40 19.74 4.96
CA LYS A 329 -3.12 21.02 4.91
C LYS A 329 -3.24 21.47 3.47
N TYR A 330 -4.44 21.87 3.08
CA TYR A 330 -4.74 22.40 1.75
C TYR A 330 -5.45 23.75 1.88
N ASP A 331 -4.83 24.79 1.35
CA ASP A 331 -5.39 26.13 1.24
C ASP A 331 -5.67 26.42 -0.23
N TYR A 332 -6.86 26.94 -0.56
CA TYR A 332 -7.18 27.40 -1.91
C TYR A 332 -7.90 28.75 -1.88
N ALA A 333 -7.76 29.50 -2.96
CA ALA A 333 -8.45 30.75 -3.23
C ALA A 333 -8.97 30.73 -4.67
N GLN A 334 -10.23 31.11 -4.85
CA GLN A 334 -10.91 31.17 -6.13
C GLN A 334 -11.53 32.55 -6.32
N ILE A 335 -11.43 33.09 -7.53
CA ILE A 335 -11.95 34.40 -7.85
C ILE A 335 -13.36 34.28 -8.43
N ILE A 336 -14.31 34.90 -7.77
CA ILE A 336 -15.71 35.02 -8.18
C ILE A 336 -15.88 36.36 -8.89
N ASN A 337 -16.23 36.31 -10.17
CA ASN A 337 -16.55 37.51 -10.95
C ASN A 337 -17.99 37.96 -10.66
N ALA A 338 -18.17 38.94 -9.78
CA ALA A 338 -19.47 39.54 -9.53
C ALA A 338 -19.74 40.74 -10.45
N ALA A 339 -20.94 41.34 -10.38
CA ALA A 339 -21.36 42.38 -11.32
C ALA A 339 -20.44 43.62 -11.34
N TYR A 340 -19.91 44.02 -10.19
CA TYR A 340 -19.16 45.28 -10.03
C TYR A 340 -17.72 45.11 -9.53
N ASN A 341 -17.40 43.97 -8.91
CA ASN A 341 -16.10 43.68 -8.31
C ASN A 341 -15.77 42.19 -8.43
N LEU A 342 -14.50 41.86 -8.20
CA LEU A 342 -14.05 40.50 -7.95
C LEU A 342 -14.17 40.20 -6.45
N TYR A 343 -14.58 38.97 -6.13
CA TYR A 343 -14.58 38.47 -4.76
C TYR A 343 -13.72 37.21 -4.64
N THR A 344 -13.01 37.06 -3.54
CA THR A 344 -12.17 35.88 -3.27
C THR A 344 -12.90 34.90 -2.36
N TYR A 345 -13.15 33.69 -2.84
CA TYR A 345 -13.60 32.58 -2.02
C TYR A 345 -12.42 31.71 -1.61
N LYS A 346 -12.18 31.58 -0.31
CA LYS A 346 -11.05 30.82 0.24
C LYS A 346 -11.55 29.57 0.95
N GLY A 347 -10.77 28.50 0.89
CA GLY A 347 -11.01 27.30 1.68
C GLY A 347 -9.72 26.80 2.31
N ARG A 348 -9.85 26.24 3.51
CA ARG A 348 -8.77 25.61 4.28
C ARG A 348 -9.25 24.27 4.79
N SER A 349 -8.56 23.21 4.37
CA SER A 349 -8.67 21.86 4.92
C SER A 349 -7.41 21.48 5.68
N GLU A 350 -7.61 20.83 6.83
CA GLU A 350 -6.57 20.20 7.63
C GLU A 350 -7.02 18.77 7.94
N SER A 351 -6.15 17.79 7.69
CA SER A 351 -6.38 16.39 8.02
C SER A 351 -5.19 15.83 8.79
N ASP A 352 -5.46 15.19 9.92
CA ASP A 352 -4.51 14.46 10.75
C ASP A 352 -4.93 12.99 10.84
N SER A 353 -4.00 12.05 10.74
CA SER A 353 -4.28 10.63 10.99
C SER A 353 -3.12 9.90 11.66
N LEU A 354 -3.46 8.91 12.49
CA LEU A 354 -2.52 8.01 13.16
C LEU A 354 -2.98 6.57 12.90
N SER A 355 -2.11 5.73 12.37
CA SER A 355 -2.41 4.37 11.92
C SER A 355 -1.44 3.37 12.53
N LEU A 356 -1.97 2.26 13.04
CA LEU A 356 -1.19 1.10 13.47
C LEU A 356 -1.60 -0.10 12.61
N ALA A 357 -0.65 -0.67 11.88
CA ALA A 357 -0.84 -1.87 11.07
C ALA A 357 -0.09 -3.06 11.67
N TYR A 358 -0.63 -4.27 11.51
CA TYR A 358 -0.03 -5.54 11.90
C TYR A 358 -0.11 -6.53 10.74
N THR A 359 1.04 -7.08 10.32
CA THR A 359 1.11 -8.15 9.33
C THR A 359 0.92 -9.49 10.04
N PHE A 360 -0.27 -10.08 9.91
CA PHE A 360 -0.64 -11.32 10.62
C PHE A 360 -0.32 -12.59 9.83
N TYR A 361 -0.07 -12.47 8.52
CA TYR A 361 0.29 -13.61 7.68
C TYR A 361 1.22 -13.17 6.54
N ARG A 362 2.27 -13.96 6.30
CA ARG A 362 3.20 -13.80 5.19
C ARG A 362 3.73 -15.16 4.73
N ASP A 363 3.78 -15.36 3.41
CA ASP A 363 4.54 -16.43 2.77
C ASP A 363 5.32 -15.88 1.56
N SER A 364 5.78 -16.75 0.65
CA SER A 364 6.57 -16.35 -0.53
C SER A 364 5.81 -15.44 -1.49
N ASN A 365 4.48 -15.54 -1.51
CA ASN A 365 3.63 -14.90 -2.49
C ASN A 365 2.62 -13.96 -1.83
N PHE A 366 2.14 -14.28 -0.63
CA PHE A 366 1.09 -13.57 0.07
C PHE A 366 1.62 -12.75 1.24
N LYS A 367 1.02 -11.59 1.45
CA LYS A 367 1.18 -10.76 2.66
C LYS A 367 -0.17 -10.16 3.03
N ASN A 368 -0.63 -10.44 4.24
CA ASN A 368 -1.89 -9.96 4.77
C ASN A 368 -1.66 -9.16 6.05
N SER A 369 -2.28 -7.99 6.12
CA SER A 369 -2.18 -7.08 7.24
C SER A 369 -3.54 -6.53 7.63
N ALA A 370 -3.73 -6.27 8.92
CA ALA A 370 -4.86 -5.52 9.45
C ALA A 370 -4.37 -4.17 9.98
N TYR A 371 -5.19 -3.14 9.95
CA TYR A 371 -4.84 -1.85 10.52
C TYR A 371 -6.03 -1.14 11.17
N VAL A 372 -5.70 -0.29 12.14
CA VAL A 372 -6.61 0.67 12.76
C VAL A 372 -6.03 2.06 12.58
N LYS A 373 -6.83 3.00 12.07
CA LYS A 373 -6.46 4.40 11.84
C LYS A 373 -7.43 5.32 12.57
N LEU A 374 -6.91 6.23 13.38
CA LEU A 374 -7.66 7.37 13.91
C LEU A 374 -7.47 8.56 12.97
N PHE A 375 -8.54 9.32 12.71
CA PHE A 375 -8.47 10.50 11.85
C PHE A 375 -9.22 11.68 12.44
N LYS A 376 -8.78 12.87 12.06
CA LYS A 376 -9.42 14.16 12.36
C LYS A 376 -9.29 15.05 11.14
N ARG A 377 -10.40 15.67 10.72
CA ARG A 377 -10.45 16.63 9.62
C ARG A 377 -11.16 17.91 10.05
N LYS A 378 -10.65 19.05 9.60
CA LYS A 378 -11.23 20.36 9.84
C LYS A 378 -11.27 21.13 8.52
N ASN A 379 -12.45 21.62 8.16
CA ASN A 379 -12.70 22.40 6.97
C ASN A 379 -13.30 23.74 7.35
N LYS A 380 -12.77 24.81 6.76
CA LYS A 380 -13.29 26.18 6.90
C LYS A 380 -13.31 26.85 5.54
N ASN A 381 -14.34 27.62 5.30
CA ASN A 381 -14.53 28.37 4.06
C ASN A 381 -14.78 29.84 4.38
N TYR A 382 -14.31 30.71 3.50
CA TYR A 382 -14.36 32.15 3.67
C TYR A 382 -14.81 32.81 2.38
N LEU A 383 -15.61 33.87 2.50
CA LEU A 383 -15.81 34.84 1.44
C LEU A 383 -15.07 36.11 1.85
N GLU A 384 -14.07 36.50 1.08
CA GLU A 384 -13.02 37.43 1.49
C GLU A 384 -12.32 36.99 2.78
N ASP A 385 -12.57 37.69 3.87
CA ASP A 385 -12.05 37.41 5.20
C ASP A 385 -13.17 37.01 6.18
N TYR A 386 -14.41 36.90 5.69
CA TYR A 386 -15.56 36.47 6.48
C TYR A 386 -15.71 34.95 6.45
N GLU A 387 -15.68 34.31 7.62
CA GLU A 387 -15.88 32.86 7.76
C GLU A 387 -17.33 32.47 7.52
N LEU A 388 -17.54 31.46 6.69
CA LEU A 388 -18.85 30.88 6.42
C LEU A 388 -19.12 29.75 7.42
N ASP A 389 -19.65 30.11 8.59
CA ASP A 389 -19.91 29.16 9.68
C ASP A 389 -20.80 27.98 9.27
N ASN A 390 -21.73 28.20 8.33
CA ASN A 390 -22.60 27.16 7.78
C ASN A 390 -21.88 26.17 6.84
N GLN A 391 -20.62 26.41 6.51
CA GLN A 391 -19.76 25.52 5.73
C GLN A 391 -18.60 24.93 6.55
N ALA A 392 -18.37 25.46 7.76
CA ALA A 392 -17.34 24.94 8.65
C ALA A 392 -17.69 23.52 9.12
N ARG A 393 -16.71 22.61 9.06
CA ARG A 393 -16.87 21.21 9.49
C ARG A 393 -15.68 20.77 10.32
N ARG A 394 -15.94 19.98 11.37
CA ARG A 394 -14.90 19.32 12.18
C ARG A 394 -15.31 17.89 12.47
N ASN A 395 -14.71 16.94 11.75
CA ASN A 395 -15.06 15.53 11.80
C ASN A 395 -13.88 14.71 12.30
N ALA A 396 -14.15 13.69 13.11
CA ALA A 396 -13.12 12.78 13.57
C ALA A 396 -13.70 11.39 13.78
N GLY A 397 -12.84 10.38 13.78
CA GLY A 397 -13.29 9.01 13.95
C GLY A 397 -12.20 8.00 13.72
N TYR A 398 -12.60 6.82 13.28
CA TYR A 398 -11.70 5.70 13.08
C TYR A 398 -11.98 4.98 11.76
N GLU A 399 -10.97 4.28 11.28
CA GLU A 399 -11.00 3.38 10.13
C GLU A 399 -10.36 2.05 10.55
N VAL A 400 -11.01 0.94 10.26
CA VAL A 400 -10.45 -0.41 10.43
C VAL A 400 -10.42 -1.05 9.06
N GLY A 401 -9.31 -1.69 8.70
CA GLY A 401 -9.21 -2.32 7.39
C GLY A 401 -8.23 -3.48 7.30
N LEU A 402 -8.34 -4.17 6.18
CA LEU A 402 -7.51 -5.29 5.78
C LEU A 402 -6.77 -4.91 4.49
N LYS A 403 -5.50 -5.29 4.41
CA LYS A 403 -4.65 -5.21 3.23
C LYS A 403 -4.21 -6.63 2.89
N SER A 404 -4.36 -7.02 1.63
CA SER A 404 -3.87 -8.30 1.10
C SER A 404 -3.05 -8.00 -0.14
N SER A 405 -1.87 -8.57 -0.25
CA SER A 405 -1.08 -8.55 -1.48
C SER A 405 -0.65 -9.95 -1.84
N TRP A 406 -0.83 -10.31 -3.11
CA TRP A 406 -0.33 -11.53 -3.70
C TRP A 406 0.58 -11.17 -4.87
N ASN A 407 1.82 -11.63 -4.84
CA ASN A 407 2.80 -11.42 -5.89
C ASN A 407 3.29 -12.76 -6.40
N SER A 408 3.39 -12.88 -7.71
CA SER A 408 3.97 -14.00 -8.45
C SER A 408 4.93 -13.46 -9.50
N TYR A 409 5.64 -14.34 -10.21
CA TYR A 409 6.68 -13.96 -11.19
C TYR A 409 6.19 -12.92 -12.22
N ASN A 410 4.99 -13.11 -12.77
CA ASN A 410 4.42 -12.25 -13.80
C ASN A 410 3.10 -11.58 -13.41
N GLN A 411 2.65 -11.72 -12.15
CA GLN A 411 1.38 -11.18 -11.69
C GLN A 411 1.53 -10.52 -10.32
N ALA A 412 0.79 -9.45 -10.09
CA ALA A 412 0.68 -8.84 -8.78
C ALA A 412 -0.78 -8.47 -8.54
N PHE A 413 -1.30 -8.76 -7.35
CA PHE A 413 -2.63 -8.40 -6.92
C PHE A 413 -2.52 -7.74 -5.55
N SER A 414 -3.25 -6.65 -5.35
CA SER A 414 -3.44 -6.08 -4.02
C SER A 414 -4.88 -5.66 -3.80
N ALA A 415 -5.34 -5.85 -2.58
CA ALA A 415 -6.69 -5.51 -2.15
C ALA A 415 -6.63 -4.75 -0.81
N LYS A 416 -7.41 -3.68 -0.71
CA LYS A 416 -7.64 -2.94 0.54
C LYS A 416 -9.14 -2.80 0.77
N LEU A 417 -9.62 -3.37 1.86
CA LEU A 417 -11.00 -3.21 2.35
C LEU A 417 -10.96 -2.41 3.64
N ALA A 418 -11.78 -1.37 3.76
CA ALA A 418 -11.79 -0.50 4.94
C ALA A 418 -13.21 -0.09 5.33
N TYR A 419 -13.52 -0.17 6.62
CA TYR A 419 -14.71 0.43 7.22
C TYR A 419 -14.30 1.71 7.95
N LYS A 420 -14.92 2.84 7.60
CA LYS A 420 -14.62 4.16 8.17
C LYS A 420 -15.86 4.74 8.84
N LYS A 421 -15.72 5.20 10.07
CA LYS A 421 -16.80 5.73 10.90
C LYS A 421 -16.43 7.09 11.48
N GLY A 422 -17.26 8.09 11.23
CA GLY A 422 -17.26 9.38 11.92
C GLY A 422 -17.90 9.26 13.32
N THR A 423 -17.34 9.96 14.30
CA THR A 423 -17.70 9.90 15.73
C THR A 423 -17.56 11.29 16.38
N GLY A 424 -17.97 11.43 17.64
CA GLY A 424 -17.86 12.69 18.40
C GLY A 424 -16.49 12.99 19.03
N ILE A 425 -15.48 12.15 18.80
CA ILE A 425 -14.15 12.33 19.40
C ILE A 425 -13.47 13.62 18.92
N PHE A 426 -12.44 14.08 19.63
CA PHE A 426 -11.66 15.29 19.29
C PHE A 426 -12.51 16.56 19.06
N ARG A 427 -13.61 16.70 19.83
CA ARG A 427 -14.58 17.79 19.73
C ARG A 427 -15.27 17.87 18.35
N SER A 428 -15.46 16.75 17.65
CA SER A 428 -16.15 16.75 16.36
C SER A 428 -17.56 17.34 16.47
N GLN A 429 -17.87 18.26 15.55
CA GLN A 429 -19.14 18.97 15.50
C GLN A 429 -20.14 18.20 14.60
N PRO A 430 -21.46 18.34 14.86
CA PRO A 430 -22.49 17.97 13.90
C PRO A 430 -22.23 18.61 12.52
N ASP A 431 -22.61 17.92 11.44
CA ASP A 431 -22.59 18.51 10.11
C ASP A 431 -23.65 19.62 10.03
N PRO A 432 -23.39 20.78 9.39
CA PRO A 432 -24.39 21.82 9.21
C PRO A 432 -25.66 21.35 8.48
N LEU A 433 -25.58 20.23 7.75
CA LEU A 433 -26.70 19.60 7.04
C LEU A 433 -27.34 18.44 7.81
N GLU A 434 -27.02 18.26 9.11
CA GLU A 434 -27.70 17.25 9.95
C GLU A 434 -29.16 17.61 10.21
N ASP A 435 -29.49 18.89 10.40
CA ASP A 435 -30.85 19.35 10.71
C ASP A 435 -31.82 19.15 9.52
N SER A 436 -31.34 19.34 8.29
CA SER A 436 -32.09 18.98 7.08
C SER A 436 -32.09 17.47 6.81
N GLY A 437 -31.32 16.72 7.59
CA GLY A 437 -31.10 15.31 7.42
C GLY A 437 -30.40 14.98 6.12
N GLU A 438 -29.64 15.87 5.47
CA GLU A 438 -28.98 15.61 4.18
C GLU A 438 -27.59 15.00 4.31
N ALA A 439 -26.92 15.18 5.45
CA ALA A 439 -25.63 14.58 5.76
C ALA A 439 -25.48 14.31 7.27
N THR A 440 -24.44 13.60 7.67
CA THR A 440 -24.06 13.46 9.09
C THR A 440 -22.55 13.39 9.29
N SER A 441 -22.07 14.06 10.34
CA SER A 441 -20.71 13.94 10.87
C SER A 441 -20.42 12.56 11.45
N ARG A 442 -21.48 11.79 11.79
CA ARG A 442 -21.42 10.41 12.28
C ARG A 442 -21.59 9.40 11.15
N PHE A 443 -21.04 9.74 9.98
CA PHE A 443 -21.13 8.91 8.79
C PHE A 443 -20.50 7.53 9.00
N ALA A 444 -20.93 6.54 8.22
CA ALA A 444 -20.28 5.23 8.11
C ALA A 444 -20.16 4.86 6.63
N LEU A 445 -19.01 4.36 6.22
CA LEU A 445 -18.77 3.95 4.83
C LEU A 445 -17.79 2.80 4.73
N VAL A 446 -17.86 2.07 3.62
CA VAL A 446 -16.93 1.01 3.25
C VAL A 446 -16.19 1.43 1.98
N ASN A 447 -14.86 1.31 1.99
CA ASN A 447 -13.98 1.52 0.84
C ASN A 447 -13.38 0.19 0.39
N LEU A 448 -13.34 -0.05 -0.92
CA LEU A 448 -12.65 -1.16 -1.55
C LEU A 448 -11.70 -0.62 -2.62
N ASN A 449 -10.45 -1.04 -2.58
CA ASN A 449 -9.46 -0.77 -3.61
C ASN A 449 -8.85 -2.10 -4.06
N LEU A 450 -8.88 -2.39 -5.35
CA LEU A 450 -8.27 -3.56 -5.96
C LEU A 450 -7.30 -3.10 -7.04
N ASN A 451 -6.09 -3.64 -7.03
CA ASN A 451 -5.11 -3.43 -8.08
C ASN A 451 -4.62 -4.80 -8.57
N TYR A 452 -4.62 -5.00 -9.88
CA TYR A 452 -4.09 -6.20 -10.52
C TYR A 452 -3.13 -5.79 -11.63
N LYS A 453 -1.95 -6.40 -11.66
CA LYS A 453 -0.93 -6.20 -12.68
C LYS A 453 -0.57 -7.55 -13.28
N TYR A 454 -0.46 -7.59 -14.60
CA TYR A 454 -0.01 -8.75 -15.35
C TYR A 454 1.09 -8.35 -16.34
N LYS A 455 2.22 -9.05 -16.29
CA LYS A 455 3.33 -8.91 -17.25
C LYS A 455 3.26 -10.05 -18.25
N PHE A 456 3.18 -9.72 -19.52
CA PHE A 456 3.20 -10.71 -20.59
C PHE A 456 4.64 -11.13 -20.88
N GLU A 457 4.82 -12.19 -21.67
CA GLU A 457 6.15 -12.59 -22.19
C GLU A 457 6.65 -11.58 -23.24
N LEU A 458 5.73 -11.01 -24.02
CA LEU A 458 5.97 -9.81 -24.81
C LEU A 458 6.23 -8.63 -23.85
N PRO A 459 6.89 -7.53 -24.28
CA PRO A 459 7.12 -6.34 -23.46
C PRO A 459 5.84 -5.52 -23.23
N LEU A 460 4.73 -6.20 -22.93
CA LEU A 460 3.44 -5.68 -22.59
C LEU A 460 3.19 -5.87 -21.10
N SER A 461 2.49 -4.91 -20.51
CA SER A 461 1.98 -5.00 -19.14
C SER A 461 0.57 -4.47 -19.08
N TYR A 462 -0.28 -5.14 -18.31
CA TYR A 462 -1.67 -4.76 -18.08
C TYR A 462 -1.86 -4.39 -16.61
N ASP A 463 -2.44 -3.22 -16.36
CA ASP A 463 -2.80 -2.71 -15.03
C ASP A 463 -4.32 -2.50 -14.95
N LEU A 464 -4.97 -3.14 -13.99
CA LEU A 464 -6.37 -2.95 -13.61
C LEU A 464 -6.45 -2.31 -12.23
N ASN A 465 -7.19 -1.21 -12.09
CA ASN A 465 -7.48 -0.57 -10.81
C ASN A 465 -8.98 -0.42 -10.63
N ILE A 466 -9.51 -0.90 -9.52
CA ILE A 466 -10.92 -0.76 -9.15
C ILE A 466 -10.99 -0.07 -7.79
N ASN A 467 -11.62 1.11 -7.76
CA ASN A 467 -11.91 1.82 -6.52
C ASN A 467 -13.43 1.88 -6.35
N ALA A 468 -13.92 1.49 -5.18
CA ALA A 468 -15.34 1.57 -4.85
C ALA A 468 -15.55 2.10 -3.44
N ARG A 469 -16.66 2.83 -3.27
CA ARG A 469 -17.12 3.32 -1.97
C ARG A 469 -18.60 3.06 -1.83
N TYR A 470 -18.99 2.63 -0.65
CA TYR A 470 -20.38 2.41 -0.28
C TYR A 470 -20.68 3.13 1.04
N GLY A 471 -21.41 4.24 0.97
CA GLY A 471 -21.91 4.94 2.15
C GLY A 471 -23.06 4.17 2.81
N LEU A 472 -22.96 3.86 4.10
CA LEU A 472 -24.02 3.19 4.86
C LEU A 472 -25.09 4.18 5.35
N ASN A 473 -24.78 5.47 5.34
CA ASN A 473 -25.70 6.55 5.67
C ASN A 473 -25.41 7.79 4.81
N LYS A 474 -26.08 8.90 5.11
CA LYS A 474 -25.96 10.13 4.33
C LYS A 474 -24.61 10.79 4.54
N LEU A 475 -23.83 10.90 3.47
CA LEU A 475 -22.46 11.40 3.51
C LEU A 475 -22.40 12.91 3.23
N SER A 476 -21.54 13.58 3.99
CA SER A 476 -21.05 14.92 3.71
C SER A 476 -20.30 14.96 2.38
N LEU A 477 -20.25 16.12 1.71
CA LEU A 477 -19.63 16.25 0.37
C LEU A 477 -18.20 15.69 0.30
N GLN A 478 -17.41 16.05 1.32
CA GLN A 478 -16.04 15.61 1.61
C GLN A 478 -15.86 14.09 1.85
N ASP A 479 -16.94 13.34 2.01
CA ASP A 479 -16.94 11.89 2.25
C ASP A 479 -17.57 11.11 1.07
N LYS A 480 -18.22 11.82 0.13
CA LYS A 480 -18.78 11.23 -1.10
C LYS A 480 -17.66 10.74 -2.03
N PHE A 481 -17.99 9.76 -2.86
CA PHE A 481 -17.11 9.26 -3.92
C PHE A 481 -17.17 10.21 -5.12
N SER A 482 -16.01 10.57 -5.68
CA SER A 482 -15.89 11.50 -6.80
C SER A 482 -15.22 10.85 -8.00
N ILE A 483 -15.74 11.07 -9.21
CA ILE A 483 -15.17 10.58 -10.47
C ILE A 483 -15.17 11.68 -11.55
N GLY A 484 -14.16 11.61 -12.44
CA GLY A 484 -13.99 12.53 -13.58
C GLY A 484 -12.68 13.31 -13.47
N GLY A 485 -11.58 12.71 -13.90
CA GLY A 485 -10.26 13.34 -13.83
C GLY A 485 -9.11 12.33 -13.89
N TYR A 486 -7.87 12.82 -13.86
CA TYR A 486 -6.67 12.01 -14.10
C TYR A 486 -6.51 10.81 -13.15
N HIS A 487 -6.88 10.96 -11.87
CA HIS A 487 -6.73 9.91 -10.85
C HIS A 487 -7.94 8.95 -10.75
N SER A 488 -9.07 9.27 -11.37
CA SER A 488 -10.27 8.43 -11.39
C SER A 488 -10.55 7.93 -12.81
N VAL A 489 -11.51 8.53 -13.53
CA VAL A 489 -11.81 8.16 -14.92
C VAL A 489 -11.08 9.13 -15.84
N ARG A 490 -10.05 8.66 -16.57
CA ARG A 490 -9.34 9.47 -17.58
C ARG A 490 -10.27 9.80 -18.75
N GLY A 491 -9.95 10.88 -19.46
CA GLY A 491 -10.80 11.44 -20.53
C GLY A 491 -11.52 12.72 -20.14
N PHE A 492 -11.49 13.08 -18.87
CA PHE A 492 -12.11 14.28 -18.31
C PHE A 492 -11.04 15.25 -17.82
N ASP A 493 -11.32 16.55 -17.89
CA ASP A 493 -10.33 17.60 -17.58
C ASP A 493 -10.22 17.98 -16.09
N GLY A 494 -11.03 17.35 -15.23
CA GLY A 494 -11.01 17.54 -13.78
C GLY A 494 -11.65 18.85 -13.31
N GLU A 495 -12.24 19.64 -14.22
CA GLU A 495 -12.93 20.89 -13.88
C GLU A 495 -14.38 20.64 -13.45
N SER A 496 -14.86 19.40 -13.58
CA SER A 496 -16.16 18.94 -13.11
C SER A 496 -16.05 17.49 -12.67
N SER A 497 -16.87 17.10 -11.70
CA SER A 497 -16.86 15.76 -11.13
C SER A 497 -18.28 15.27 -10.85
N LEU A 498 -18.50 13.97 -11.03
CA LEU A 498 -19.70 13.30 -10.55
C LEU A 498 -19.45 12.81 -9.12
N VAL A 499 -20.34 13.17 -8.21
CA VAL A 499 -20.23 12.80 -6.79
C VAL A 499 -21.45 12.02 -6.29
N GLY A 500 -21.24 11.04 -5.42
CA GLY A 500 -22.33 10.27 -4.82
C GLY A 500 -21.93 9.53 -3.55
N ASN A 501 -22.93 9.05 -2.79
CA ASN A 501 -22.67 8.29 -1.55
C ASN A 501 -22.12 6.89 -1.87
N HIS A 502 -22.46 6.38 -3.05
CA HIS A 502 -21.93 5.13 -3.57
C HIS A 502 -21.28 5.40 -4.91
N GLY A 503 -20.19 4.70 -5.21
CA GLY A 503 -19.61 4.76 -6.53
C GLY A 503 -18.53 3.72 -6.75
N VAL A 504 -18.22 3.52 -8.02
CA VAL A 504 -17.16 2.65 -8.49
C VAL A 504 -16.46 3.30 -9.67
N SER A 505 -15.14 3.19 -9.73
CA SER A 505 -14.33 3.53 -10.89
C SER A 505 -13.43 2.36 -11.23
N VAL A 506 -13.40 1.99 -12.50
CA VAL A 506 -12.55 0.95 -13.07
C VAL A 506 -11.62 1.61 -14.07
N ARG A 507 -10.31 1.41 -13.90
CA ARG A 507 -9.28 1.91 -14.80
C ARG A 507 -8.49 0.74 -15.36
N ASN A 508 -8.36 0.70 -16.68
CA ASN A 508 -7.56 -0.30 -17.39
C ASN A 508 -6.42 0.41 -18.09
N THR A 509 -5.21 -0.13 -18.05
CA THR A 509 -4.07 0.39 -18.80
C THR A 509 -3.30 -0.77 -19.41
N LEU A 510 -3.12 -0.75 -20.72
CA LEU A 510 -2.18 -1.63 -21.43
C LEU A 510 -0.97 -0.79 -21.82
N SER A 511 0.23 -1.24 -21.43
CA SER A 511 1.48 -0.53 -21.68
C SER A 511 2.45 -1.39 -22.46
N TYR A 512 3.05 -0.83 -23.50
CA TYR A 512 4.14 -1.41 -24.27
C TYR A 512 5.46 -0.76 -23.87
N ASN A 513 6.35 -1.53 -23.25
CA ASN A 513 7.65 -1.10 -22.75
C ASN A 513 8.67 -1.18 -23.88
N TYR A 514 8.91 -0.06 -24.56
CA TYR A 514 9.81 -0.03 -25.71
C TYR A 514 11.30 0.12 -25.32
N TYR A 515 11.59 0.68 -24.14
CA TYR A 515 12.97 0.84 -23.67
C TYR A 515 13.09 1.00 -22.15
N LYS A 516 13.70 0.02 -21.47
CA LYS A 516 13.90 0.03 -20.00
C LYS A 516 12.59 0.38 -19.27
N SER A 517 12.56 1.50 -18.54
CA SER A 517 11.39 2.02 -17.80
C SER A 517 10.44 2.86 -18.65
N ASN A 518 10.65 2.98 -19.96
CA ASN A 518 9.86 3.82 -20.85
C ASN A 518 8.82 3.02 -21.63
N SER A 519 7.59 3.53 -21.61
CA SER A 519 6.42 2.85 -22.16
C SER A 519 5.46 3.82 -22.85
N VAL A 520 4.84 3.35 -23.92
CA VAL A 520 3.60 3.93 -24.43
C VAL A 520 2.45 3.15 -23.81
N TYR A 521 1.35 3.82 -23.48
CA TYR A 521 0.18 3.18 -22.90
C TYR A 521 -1.12 3.64 -23.52
N ALA A 522 -2.10 2.75 -23.52
CA ALA A 522 -3.48 3.03 -23.83
C ALA A 522 -4.34 2.61 -22.63
N GLY A 523 -5.28 3.46 -22.24
CA GLY A 523 -6.18 3.22 -21.12
C GLY A 523 -7.64 3.41 -21.49
N LEU A 524 -8.49 2.60 -20.87
CA LEU A 524 -9.95 2.64 -21.00
C LEU A 524 -10.58 2.57 -19.61
N ASP A 525 -11.26 3.64 -19.25
CA ASP A 525 -11.75 3.85 -17.90
C ASP A 525 -13.26 4.08 -17.92
N ALA A 526 -13.94 3.61 -16.87
CA ALA A 526 -15.36 3.84 -16.66
C ALA A 526 -15.66 3.99 -15.17
N GLY A 527 -16.69 4.76 -14.84
CA GLY A 527 -17.13 4.92 -13.47
C GLY A 527 -18.59 5.34 -13.36
N MET A 528 -19.17 5.07 -12.20
CA MET A 528 -20.54 5.43 -11.88
C MET A 528 -20.64 5.87 -10.43
N VAL A 529 -21.51 6.84 -10.16
CA VAL A 529 -21.91 7.24 -8.80
C VAL A 529 -23.42 7.19 -8.65
N ARG A 530 -23.89 7.01 -7.41
CA ARG A 530 -25.30 7.11 -7.05
C ARG A 530 -25.47 8.01 -5.83
N ALA A 531 -26.44 8.93 -5.93
CA ALA A 531 -26.91 9.74 -4.82
C ALA A 531 -28.28 9.21 -4.36
N PRO A 532 -28.54 9.01 -3.06
CA PRO A 532 -29.83 8.50 -2.58
C PRO A 532 -31.02 9.45 -2.81
N SER A 533 -30.78 10.74 -3.08
CA SER A 533 -31.81 11.79 -3.05
C SER A 533 -32.08 12.50 -4.38
N SER A 534 -31.39 12.18 -5.47
CA SER A 534 -31.64 12.88 -6.73
C SER A 534 -32.73 12.15 -7.52
N GLY A 535 -33.94 12.71 -7.58
CA GLY A 535 -34.95 12.41 -8.62
C GLY A 535 -34.49 12.73 -10.05
N ILE A 536 -33.17 12.83 -10.27
CA ILE A 536 -32.48 13.03 -11.52
C ILE A 536 -32.37 11.66 -12.20
N LYS A 537 -33.09 11.50 -13.31
CA LYS A 537 -33.11 10.28 -14.15
C LYS A 537 -31.83 10.09 -14.98
N ASP A 538 -30.87 11.02 -14.90
CA ASP A 538 -29.62 10.92 -15.66
C ASP A 538 -28.75 9.78 -15.13
N LYS A 539 -28.26 8.96 -16.06
CA LYS A 539 -27.28 7.92 -15.78
C LYS A 539 -25.98 8.61 -15.33
N ASN A 540 -25.72 8.64 -14.02
CA ASN A 540 -24.50 9.21 -13.41
C ASN A 540 -23.26 8.32 -13.67
N THR A 541 -22.97 8.11 -14.95
CA THR A 541 -21.93 7.24 -15.48
C THR A 541 -21.07 8.04 -16.43
N ILE A 542 -19.76 7.84 -16.35
CA ILE A 542 -18.79 8.42 -17.28
C ILE A 542 -17.83 7.33 -17.77
N ALA A 543 -17.36 7.47 -19.00
CA ALA A 543 -16.31 6.62 -19.55
C ALA A 543 -15.39 7.45 -20.44
N GLY A 544 -14.12 7.08 -20.52
CA GLY A 544 -13.14 7.78 -21.32
C GLY A 544 -11.92 6.92 -21.62
N TYR A 545 -11.09 7.41 -22.52
CA TYR A 545 -9.84 6.76 -22.88
C TYR A 545 -8.67 7.72 -22.81
N ALA A 546 -7.47 7.18 -22.65
CA ALA A 546 -6.23 7.92 -22.68
C ALA A 546 -5.16 7.18 -23.48
N ILE A 547 -4.31 7.93 -24.17
CA ILE A 547 -3.08 7.42 -24.77
C ILE A 547 -1.96 8.30 -24.23
N GLY A 548 -0.87 7.69 -23.77
CA GLY A 548 0.21 8.43 -23.15
C GLY A 548 1.56 7.76 -23.29
N LEU A 549 2.57 8.52 -22.89
CA LEU A 549 3.96 8.13 -22.79
C LEU A 549 4.38 8.34 -21.35
N ARG A 550 4.98 7.33 -20.73
CA ARG A 550 5.52 7.43 -19.38
C ARG A 550 6.83 6.69 -19.26
N GLY A 551 7.73 7.21 -18.43
CA GLY A 551 8.96 6.53 -18.13
C GLY A 551 9.91 7.33 -17.28
N SER A 552 11.14 6.87 -17.22
CA SER A 552 12.21 7.60 -16.58
C SER A 552 13.50 7.57 -17.39
N ILE A 553 14.26 8.65 -17.26
CA ILE A 553 15.54 8.87 -17.92
C ILE A 553 16.57 9.10 -16.81
N LYS A 554 17.64 8.30 -16.80
CA LYS A 554 18.79 8.54 -15.93
C LYS A 554 19.65 9.66 -16.54
N ALA A 555 19.38 10.90 -16.14
CA ALA A 555 20.15 12.09 -16.52
C ALA A 555 20.91 12.60 -15.28
N TYR A 556 22.02 11.92 -14.95
CA TYR A 556 22.73 11.96 -13.65
C TYR A 556 21.90 11.44 -12.46
N ASN A 557 20.67 11.91 -12.31
CA ASN A 557 19.65 11.36 -11.41
C ASN A 557 18.42 10.88 -12.19
N ASN A 558 17.30 10.61 -11.50
CA ASN A 558 16.10 10.04 -12.11
C ASN A 558 15.09 11.14 -12.49
N LEU A 559 14.99 11.46 -13.79
CA LEU A 559 13.92 12.28 -14.34
C LEU A 559 12.79 11.37 -14.80
N SER A 560 11.63 11.46 -14.15
CA SER A 560 10.41 10.74 -14.51
C SER A 560 9.41 11.66 -15.19
N TYR A 561 8.63 11.10 -16.12
CA TYR A 561 7.59 11.82 -16.83
C TYR A 561 6.39 10.91 -17.12
N ASP A 562 5.19 11.48 -17.12
CA ASP A 562 3.96 10.89 -17.65
C ASP A 562 3.24 11.99 -18.42
N ILE A 563 3.01 11.79 -19.72
CA ILE A 563 2.31 12.73 -20.58
C ILE A 563 1.21 11.96 -21.29
N SER A 564 -0.02 12.47 -21.26
CA SER A 564 -1.16 11.80 -21.88
C SER A 564 -2.13 12.75 -22.55
N VAL A 565 -2.76 12.25 -23.61
CA VAL A 565 -3.92 12.85 -24.25
C VAL A 565 -5.11 11.94 -23.99
N SER A 566 -6.23 12.52 -23.59
CA SER A 566 -7.42 11.78 -23.20
C SER A 566 -8.71 12.45 -23.69
N LYS A 567 -9.74 11.65 -23.96
CA LYS A 567 -11.06 12.14 -24.39
C LYS A 567 -12.19 11.37 -23.70
N PRO A 568 -13.36 12.01 -23.49
CA PRO A 568 -14.53 11.31 -22.98
C PRO A 568 -15.16 10.44 -24.08
N LEU A 569 -15.54 9.21 -23.73
CA LEU A 569 -16.32 8.30 -24.58
C LEU A 569 -17.81 8.40 -24.29
N TYR A 570 -18.15 8.53 -23.01
CA TYR A 570 -19.52 8.65 -22.55
C TYR A 570 -19.58 9.63 -21.40
N LYS A 571 -20.55 10.55 -21.45
CA LYS A 571 -20.87 11.47 -20.36
C LYS A 571 -22.34 11.88 -20.40
N PRO A 572 -22.95 12.22 -19.25
CA PRO A 572 -24.27 12.83 -19.21
C PRO A 572 -24.30 14.16 -19.99
N LYS A 573 -25.48 14.54 -20.50
CA LYS A 573 -25.64 15.80 -21.27
C LYS A 573 -25.24 17.03 -20.45
N SER A 574 -25.56 17.02 -19.16
CA SER A 574 -25.27 18.07 -18.18
C SER A 574 -23.81 18.13 -17.73
N PHE A 575 -22.98 17.13 -18.07
CA PHE A 575 -21.58 17.08 -17.64
C PHE A 575 -20.69 17.92 -18.56
N GLU A 576 -20.21 19.05 -18.07
CA GLU A 576 -19.27 19.91 -18.80
C GLU A 576 -17.83 19.39 -18.70
N THR A 577 -17.16 19.29 -19.85
CA THR A 577 -15.75 18.89 -19.94
C THR A 577 -15.24 19.27 -21.32
N LYS A 578 -13.93 19.53 -21.44
CA LYS A 578 -13.29 19.63 -22.75
C LYS A 578 -13.42 18.34 -23.56
N SER A 579 -13.46 18.49 -24.88
CA SER A 579 -13.48 17.37 -25.84
C SER A 579 -12.15 16.63 -25.91
N THR A 580 -11.05 17.29 -25.57
CA THR A 580 -9.70 16.71 -25.50
C THR A 580 -8.96 17.35 -24.32
N ASN A 581 -8.33 16.51 -23.51
CA ASN A 581 -7.53 16.93 -22.36
C ASN A 581 -6.10 16.40 -22.48
N VAL A 582 -5.13 17.23 -22.11
CA VAL A 582 -3.70 16.87 -22.07
C VAL A 582 -3.25 16.98 -20.63
N ASN A 583 -2.72 15.89 -20.07
CA ASN A 583 -2.15 15.89 -18.72
C ASN A 583 -0.66 15.62 -18.80
N PHE A 584 0.10 16.21 -17.88
CA PHE A 584 1.48 15.84 -17.67
C PHE A 584 1.84 15.86 -16.19
N ILE A 585 2.81 15.02 -15.84
CA ILE A 585 3.54 15.03 -14.57
C ILE A 585 5.01 14.85 -14.95
N ILE A 586 5.86 15.75 -14.47
CA ILE A 586 7.31 15.65 -14.60
C ILE A 586 7.89 15.72 -13.19
N SER A 587 8.78 14.81 -12.83
CA SER A 587 9.41 14.78 -11.51
C SER A 587 10.89 14.44 -11.61
N TYR A 588 11.72 15.23 -10.93
CA TYR A 588 13.16 15.04 -10.85
C TYR A 588 13.55 14.70 -9.41
N GLU A 589 14.08 13.50 -9.20
CA GLU A 589 14.59 13.02 -7.91
C GLU A 589 16.09 13.30 -7.80
N PHE A 590 16.57 13.68 -6.62
CA PHE A 590 17.95 14.09 -6.35
C PHE A 590 18.83 13.02 -5.70
#